data_AF-A0A094JYL4-F1
#
_entry.id   AF-A0A094JYL4-F1
#
_cell.length_a   1.000
_cell.length_b   1.000
_cell.length_c   1.000
_cell.angle_alpha   90.00
_cell.angle_beta   90.00
_cell.angle_gamma   90.00
#
_symmetry.space_group_name_H-M   'P 1'
#
loop_
_entity.id
_entity.type
_entity.pdbx_description
1 polymer ?
#
loop_
_entity_poly.entity_id
_entity_poly.type
_entity_poly.pdbx_seq_one_letter_code
_entity_poly.pdbx_strand_id
1 'polypeptide(L)'
;MKVFLADGSVEKPTQSHELFEFTQKHISIKTNDKLMTIDDWVKSSWPDSQGDLLLQMDIEGSEYEVLLIASDDLLKRFRIIVVEFHALNELWSKPFFKLVSQVFEKLLQTHTCVHNHPNNCSDSVKFEDIELPMVTELTFLRNDRVSSPSFTKISPHPLDTDNTQNKPSLPLPKCWYSGK
;
A
#
# COMPACT_ATOMS: atom_id res chain seq x y z
N MET A 1 19.04 9.45 -2.09
CA MET A 1 17.56 9.51 -2.24
C MET A 1 17.03 10.26 -1.03
N LYS A 2 16.30 11.37 -1.20
CA LYS A 2 15.61 11.98 -0.05
C LYS A 2 14.42 11.11 0.35
N VAL A 3 14.08 11.11 1.62
CA VAL A 3 12.94 10.37 2.19
C VAL A 3 12.01 11.37 2.84
N PHE A 4 10.76 11.36 2.43
CA PHE A 4 9.72 12.20 3.00
C PHE A 4 8.83 11.34 3.87
N LEU A 5 8.60 11.80 5.09
CA LEU A 5 7.81 11.09 6.09
C LEU A 5 6.64 11.99 6.51
N ALA A 6 5.44 11.44 6.59
CA ALA A 6 4.26 12.14 7.08
C ALA A 6 3.55 11.30 8.13
N ASP A 7 3.44 11.81 9.35
CA ASP A 7 2.67 11.21 10.42
C ASP A 7 2.17 12.32 11.37
N GLY A 8 0.86 12.43 11.55
CA GLY A 8 0.26 13.40 12.46
C GLY A 8 0.26 12.96 13.93
N SER A 9 0.62 11.71 14.22
CA SER A 9 0.58 11.10 15.56
C SER A 9 1.82 11.39 16.40
N VAL A 10 2.92 11.77 15.76
CA VAL A 10 4.23 11.96 16.40
C VAL A 10 4.82 13.33 16.06
N GLU A 11 5.60 13.90 16.97
CA GLU A 11 6.26 15.19 16.74
C GLU A 11 7.47 15.07 15.78
N LYS A 12 8.06 13.88 15.70
CA LYS A 12 9.22 13.57 14.84
C LYS A 12 9.32 12.05 14.60
N PRO A 13 10.03 11.61 13.56
CA PRO A 13 10.27 10.18 13.33
C PRO A 13 11.07 9.54 14.47
N THR A 14 10.86 8.25 14.70
CA THR A 14 11.59 7.47 15.73
C THR A 14 13.10 7.47 15.49
N GLN A 15 13.53 7.52 14.23
CA GLN A 15 14.94 7.61 13.83
C GLN A 15 15.18 8.93 13.09
N SER A 16 16.32 9.57 13.38
CA SER A 16 16.76 10.76 12.66
C SER A 16 17.75 10.39 11.56
N HIS A 17 17.59 10.96 10.37
CA HIS A 17 18.57 10.87 9.29
C HIS A 17 18.64 12.19 8.53
N GLU A 18 19.81 12.58 8.03
CA GLU A 18 20.01 13.85 7.28
C GLU A 18 19.23 13.92 5.95
N LEU A 19 18.68 12.79 5.50
CA LEU A 19 17.90 12.67 4.27
C LEU A 19 16.39 12.67 4.54
N PHE A 20 15.99 12.68 5.82
CA PHE A 20 14.59 12.66 6.22
C PHE A 20 14.05 14.08 6.29
N GLU A 21 12.91 14.26 5.64
CA GLU A 21 12.10 15.49 5.72
C GLU A 21 10.75 15.08 6.30
N PHE A 22 10.41 15.59 7.47
CA PHE A 22 9.23 15.16 8.22
C PHE A 22 8.11 16.20 8.16
N THR A 23 6.88 15.75 7.90
CA THR A 23 5.66 16.55 7.96
C THR A 23 4.74 15.99 9.04
N GLN A 24 4.45 16.79 10.07
CA GLN A 24 3.54 16.40 11.14
C GLN A 24 2.07 16.57 10.73
N LYS A 25 1.60 15.78 9.76
CA LYS A 25 0.19 15.74 9.32
C LYS A 25 -0.18 14.33 8.88
N HIS A 26 -1.46 13.99 8.97
CA HIS A 26 -1.97 12.75 8.39
C HIS A 26 -2.27 12.94 6.90
N ILE A 27 -1.94 11.92 6.10
CA ILE A 27 -2.40 11.84 4.73
C ILE A 27 -3.89 11.46 4.73
N SER A 28 -4.72 12.21 4.02
CA SER A 28 -6.19 12.07 4.03
C SER A 28 -6.83 12.60 2.74
N ILE A 29 -8.16 12.58 2.66
CA ILE A 29 -8.91 13.02 1.48
C ILE A 29 -8.98 14.54 1.29
N LYS A 30 -8.45 15.31 2.24
CA LYS A 30 -8.53 16.78 2.26
C LYS A 30 -7.35 17.40 2.99
N THR A 31 -7.09 18.66 2.68
CA THR A 31 -6.03 19.45 3.30
C THR A 31 -6.58 20.47 4.28
N ASN A 32 -6.00 20.52 5.49
CA ASN A 32 -6.24 21.54 6.51
C ASN A 32 -5.02 21.61 7.45
N ASP A 33 -5.18 22.17 8.65
CA ASP A 33 -4.09 22.34 9.62
C ASP A 33 -3.45 21.02 10.07
N LYS A 34 -4.20 19.91 10.11
CA LYS A 34 -3.73 18.59 10.59
C LYS A 34 -3.68 17.51 9.50
N LEU A 35 -4.36 17.73 8.38
CA LEU A 35 -4.52 16.78 7.29
C LEU A 35 -3.92 17.33 6.00
N MET A 36 -3.51 16.43 5.10
CA MET A 36 -3.09 16.78 3.76
C MET A 36 -3.42 15.68 2.75
N THR A 37 -3.78 16.05 1.53
CA THR A 37 -3.85 15.06 0.43
C THR A 37 -2.45 14.58 0.06
N ILE A 38 -2.35 13.37 -0.49
CA ILE A 38 -1.06 12.84 -0.97
C ILE A 38 -0.48 13.72 -2.10
N ASP A 39 -1.35 14.27 -2.96
CA ASP A 39 -0.98 15.25 -3.99
C ASP A 39 -0.35 16.51 -3.40
N ASP A 40 -1.00 17.13 -2.41
CA ASP A 40 -0.46 18.32 -1.75
C ASP A 40 0.83 18.00 -0.97
N TRP A 41 0.91 16.82 -0.37
CA TRP A 41 2.10 16.38 0.35
C TRP A 41 3.30 16.22 -0.59
N VAL A 42 3.14 15.52 -1.70
CA VAL A 42 4.21 15.34 -2.69
C VAL A 42 4.60 16.68 -3.31
N LYS A 43 3.62 17.51 -3.66
CA LYS A 43 3.86 18.84 -4.25
C LYS A 43 4.61 19.78 -3.32
N SER A 44 4.30 19.75 -2.02
CA SER A 44 5.00 20.60 -1.03
C SER A 44 6.38 20.04 -0.65
N SER A 45 6.51 18.72 -0.61
CA SER A 45 7.76 18.02 -0.28
C SER A 45 8.80 18.11 -1.39
N TRP A 46 8.37 18.00 -2.65
CA TRP A 46 9.26 18.07 -3.81
C TRP A 46 8.56 18.72 -5.02
N PRO A 47 8.41 20.06 -5.04
CA PRO A 47 7.63 20.79 -6.05
C PRO A 47 8.16 20.62 -7.48
N ASP A 48 9.49 20.59 -7.66
CA ASP A 48 10.12 20.57 -8.99
C ASP A 48 10.53 19.15 -9.45
N SER A 49 10.03 18.10 -8.82
CA SER A 49 10.40 16.72 -9.22
C SER A 49 9.59 16.32 -10.43
N GLN A 50 10.30 15.98 -11.49
CA GLN A 50 9.75 15.22 -12.62
C GLN A 50 10.20 13.74 -12.59
N GLY A 51 10.91 13.35 -11.53
CA GLY A 51 11.43 12.01 -11.36
C GLY A 51 10.39 11.00 -10.88
N ASP A 52 10.75 9.73 -11.05
CA ASP A 52 10.03 8.61 -10.47
C ASP A 52 10.09 8.65 -8.94
N LEU A 53 8.98 8.25 -8.32
CA LEU A 53 8.81 8.16 -6.88
C LEU A 53 8.65 6.70 -6.44
N LEU A 54 8.89 6.44 -5.16
CA LEU A 54 8.51 5.21 -4.47
C LEU A 54 7.58 5.61 -3.33
N LEU A 55 6.40 4.97 -3.27
CA LEU A 55 5.44 5.14 -2.17
C LEU A 55 5.51 3.91 -1.27
N GLN A 56 5.65 4.14 0.03
CA GLN A 56 5.28 3.18 1.06
C GLN A 56 4.12 3.80 1.86
N MET A 57 3.07 3.03 2.12
CA MET A 57 1.88 3.51 2.81
C MET A 57 1.35 2.46 3.78
N ASP A 58 1.25 2.85 5.03
CA ASP A 58 0.55 2.19 6.12
C ASP A 58 -0.10 3.33 6.91
N ILE A 59 -1.42 3.48 6.80
CA ILE A 59 -2.18 4.59 7.38
C ILE A 59 -3.50 4.11 7.98
N GLU A 60 -3.47 2.89 8.56
CA GLU A 60 -4.50 2.35 9.46
C GLU A 60 -5.93 2.41 8.88
N GLY A 61 -6.10 2.01 7.62
CA GLY A 61 -7.42 1.92 6.95
C GLY A 61 -7.76 3.10 6.04
N SER A 62 -6.98 4.19 6.10
CA SER A 62 -7.18 5.35 5.22
C SER A 62 -6.63 5.13 3.81
N GLU A 63 -6.00 3.99 3.52
CA GLU A 63 -5.33 3.69 2.24
C GLU A 63 -6.31 3.81 1.08
N TYR A 64 -7.50 3.22 1.22
CA TYR A 64 -8.50 3.15 0.17
C TYR A 64 -8.95 4.53 -0.29
N GLU A 65 -9.30 5.41 0.65
CA GLU A 65 -9.80 6.75 0.31
C GLU A 65 -8.67 7.64 -0.26
N VAL A 66 -7.46 7.55 0.30
CA VAL A 66 -6.29 8.28 -0.18
C VAL A 66 -5.91 7.85 -1.60
N LEU A 67 -5.90 6.56 -1.90
CA LEU A 67 -5.59 6.04 -3.23
C LEU A 67 -6.71 6.33 -4.23
N LEU A 68 -7.98 6.36 -3.78
CA LEU A 68 -9.11 6.72 -4.63
C LEU A 68 -9.02 8.18 -5.12
N ILE A 69 -8.66 9.11 -4.23
CA ILE A 69 -8.60 10.54 -4.55
C ILE A 69 -7.26 10.98 -5.16
N ALA A 70 -6.21 10.17 -5.07
CA ALA A 70 -4.91 10.48 -5.67
C ALA A 70 -5.05 10.76 -7.17
N SER A 71 -4.40 11.82 -7.65
CA SER A 71 -4.48 12.15 -9.08
C SER A 71 -3.79 11.08 -9.93
N ASP A 72 -4.31 10.85 -11.14
CA ASP A 72 -3.70 9.91 -12.10
C ASP A 72 -2.28 10.34 -12.46
N ASP A 73 -2.03 11.66 -12.51
CA ASP A 73 -0.71 12.21 -12.77
C ASP A 73 0.27 11.86 -11.66
N LEU A 74 -0.15 11.95 -10.39
CA LEU A 74 0.67 11.52 -9.27
C LEU A 74 0.89 10.00 -9.27
N LEU A 75 -0.17 9.19 -9.45
CA LEU A 75 -0.04 7.73 -9.47
C LEU A 75 0.98 7.28 -10.53
N LYS A 76 0.93 7.86 -11.73
CA LYS A 76 1.90 7.58 -12.80
C LYS A 76 3.34 7.95 -12.42
N ARG A 77 3.57 8.85 -11.46
CA ARG A 77 4.93 9.18 -11.00
C ARG A 77 5.49 8.13 -10.05
N PHE A 78 4.65 7.42 -9.29
CA PHE A 78 5.11 6.32 -8.47
C PHE A 78 5.52 5.15 -9.37
N ARG A 79 6.81 4.86 -9.45
CA ARG A 79 7.32 3.68 -10.15
C ARG A 79 6.97 2.42 -9.36
N ILE A 80 7.10 2.50 -8.04
CA ILE A 80 6.79 1.42 -7.10
C ILE A 80 5.84 1.97 -6.03
N ILE A 81 4.82 1.20 -5.71
CA ILE A 81 3.87 1.46 -4.63
C ILE A 81 3.87 0.23 -3.73
N VAL A 82 4.13 0.41 -2.44
CA VAL A 82 4.00 -0.62 -1.39
C VAL A 82 2.94 -0.13 -0.42
N VAL A 83 1.87 -0.89 -0.24
CA VAL A 83 0.73 -0.50 0.61
C VAL A 83 0.35 -1.66 1.49
N GLU A 84 0.25 -1.41 2.79
CA GLU A 84 -0.39 -2.31 3.75
C GLU A 84 -1.88 -2.06 3.76
N PHE A 85 -2.65 -2.94 3.12
CA PHE A 85 -4.11 -2.82 3.08
C PHE A 85 -4.74 -3.41 4.33
N HIS A 86 -5.38 -2.56 5.11
CA HIS A 86 -6.09 -2.91 6.33
C HIS A 86 -7.52 -3.39 6.07
N ALA A 87 -8.08 -4.16 7.00
CA ALA A 87 -9.48 -4.57 7.03
C ALA A 87 -9.98 -5.32 5.78
N LEU A 88 -9.13 -6.14 5.15
CA LEU A 88 -9.51 -6.92 3.96
C LEU A 88 -10.60 -7.96 4.25
N ASN A 89 -10.77 -8.37 5.51
CA ASN A 89 -11.92 -9.17 5.94
C ASN A 89 -13.27 -8.47 5.71
N GLU A 90 -13.30 -7.13 5.60
CA GLU A 90 -14.52 -6.38 5.33
C GLU A 90 -14.97 -6.47 3.87
N LEU A 91 -14.21 -7.13 2.99
CA LEU A 91 -14.63 -7.38 1.60
C LEU A 91 -15.91 -8.21 1.49
N TRP A 92 -16.34 -8.89 2.55
CA TRP A 92 -17.65 -9.53 2.63
C TRP A 92 -18.82 -8.51 2.65
N SER A 93 -18.55 -7.26 3.02
CA SER A 93 -19.51 -6.17 3.01
C SER A 93 -19.62 -5.55 1.61
N LYS A 94 -20.81 -5.60 1.00
CA LYS A 94 -21.04 -5.07 -0.36
C LYS A 94 -20.62 -3.60 -0.54
N PRO A 95 -20.92 -2.66 0.39
CA PRO A 95 -20.44 -1.28 0.28
C PRO A 95 -18.91 -1.18 0.27
N PHE A 96 -18.24 -1.91 1.17
CA PHE A 96 -16.78 -1.89 1.27
C PHE A 96 -16.14 -2.54 0.04
N PHE A 97 -16.64 -3.70 -0.39
CA PHE A 97 -16.22 -4.36 -1.63
C PHE A 97 -16.29 -3.41 -2.83
N LYS A 98 -17.36 -2.61 -2.95
CA LYS A 98 -17.49 -1.64 -4.04
C LYS A 98 -16.40 -0.55 -3.97
N LEU A 99 -16.14 0.01 -2.79
CA LEU A 99 -15.09 1.01 -2.60
C LEU A 99 -13.72 0.43 -2.97
N VAL A 100 -13.37 -0.73 -2.39
CA VAL A 100 -12.08 -1.37 -2.62
C VAL A 100 -11.91 -1.76 -4.08
N SER A 101 -12.96 -2.29 -4.73
CA SER A 101 -12.93 -2.62 -6.16
C SER A 101 -12.57 -1.40 -7.01
N GLN A 102 -13.15 -0.23 -6.73
CA GLN A 102 -12.82 1.01 -7.46
C GLN A 102 -11.38 1.47 -7.26
N VAL A 103 -10.84 1.30 -6.06
CA VAL A 103 -9.43 1.60 -5.75
C VAL A 103 -8.50 0.70 -6.55
N PHE A 104 -8.74 -0.62 -6.52
CA PHE A 104 -7.92 -1.57 -7.27
C PHE A 104 -8.09 -1.39 -8.78
N GLU A 105 -9.30 -1.15 -9.29
CA GLU A 105 -9.55 -0.84 -10.70
C GLU A 105 -8.74 0.39 -11.14
N LYS A 106 -8.68 1.45 -10.32
CA LYS A 106 -7.88 2.66 -10.59
C LYS A 106 -6.38 2.36 -10.57
N LEU A 107 -5.87 1.71 -9.52
CA LEU A 107 -4.44 1.37 -9.41
C LEU A 107 -3.97 0.49 -10.57
N LEU A 108 -4.78 -0.51 -10.94
CA LEU A 108 -4.43 -1.48 -11.98
C LEU A 108 -4.40 -0.88 -13.39
N GLN A 109 -4.93 0.33 -13.60
CA GLN A 109 -4.76 1.03 -14.87
C GLN A 109 -3.30 1.42 -15.13
N THR A 110 -2.54 1.72 -14.08
CA THR A 110 -1.16 2.22 -14.20
C THR A 110 -0.11 1.28 -13.60
N HIS A 111 -0.50 0.34 -12.74
CA HIS A 111 0.42 -0.57 -12.07
C HIS A 111 -0.04 -2.02 -12.09
N THR A 112 0.90 -2.94 -11.97
CA THR A 112 0.67 -4.37 -11.84
C THR A 112 1.07 -4.78 -10.42
N CYS A 113 0.21 -5.53 -9.72
CA CYS A 113 0.60 -6.15 -8.46
C CYS A 113 1.64 -7.24 -8.74
N VAL A 114 2.83 -7.10 -8.17
CA VAL A 114 3.99 -7.99 -8.41
C VAL A 114 4.38 -8.82 -7.20
N HIS A 115 3.89 -8.46 -6.01
CA HIS A 115 4.16 -9.19 -4.78
C HIS A 115 3.05 -8.95 -3.76
N ASN A 116 2.75 -9.99 -2.96
CA ASN A 116 1.74 -9.97 -1.92
C ASN A 116 2.21 -10.76 -0.70
N HIS A 117 2.15 -10.14 0.47
CA HIS A 117 2.62 -10.73 1.71
C HIS A 117 1.58 -10.47 2.82
N PRO A 118 0.83 -11.50 3.26
CA PRO A 118 -0.07 -11.36 4.41
C PRO A 118 0.69 -10.91 5.65
N ASN A 119 0.18 -9.91 6.36
CA ASN A 119 0.83 -9.45 7.59
C ASN A 119 0.40 -10.32 8.77
N ASN A 120 1.35 -10.99 9.42
CA ASN A 120 1.09 -11.85 10.57
C ASN A 120 0.75 -11.10 11.88
N CYS A 121 0.62 -9.76 11.84
CA CYS A 121 0.04 -8.98 12.94
C CYS A 121 -1.43 -9.33 13.21
N SER A 122 -2.12 -9.90 12.21
CA SER A 122 -3.54 -10.23 12.23
C SER A 122 -3.78 -11.62 11.63
N ASP A 123 -4.94 -12.22 11.92
CA ASP A 123 -5.34 -13.52 11.39
C ASP A 123 -5.99 -13.41 9.98
N SER A 124 -6.36 -14.54 9.40
CA SER A 124 -7.24 -14.62 8.22
C SER A 124 -8.68 -14.99 8.61
N VAL A 125 -9.63 -14.56 7.78
CA VAL A 125 -11.03 -14.97 7.86
C VAL A 125 -11.38 -15.80 6.63
N LYS A 126 -11.91 -16.99 6.86
CA LYS A 126 -12.30 -17.92 5.80
C LYS A 126 -13.82 -18.06 5.72
N PHE A 127 -14.34 -17.95 4.50
CA PHE A 127 -15.72 -18.27 4.18
C PHE A 127 -15.75 -19.11 2.90
N GLU A 128 -16.26 -20.33 3.02
CA GLU A 128 -16.21 -21.34 1.96
C GLU A 128 -14.77 -21.55 1.44
N ASP A 129 -14.57 -21.44 0.12
CA ASP A 129 -13.28 -21.64 -0.55
C ASP A 129 -12.39 -20.38 -0.58
N ILE A 130 -12.85 -19.27 -0.01
CA ILE A 130 -12.13 -17.99 -0.02
C ILE A 130 -11.64 -17.69 1.39
N GLU A 131 -10.34 -17.43 1.49
CA GLU A 131 -9.66 -17.01 2.71
C GLU A 131 -9.01 -15.65 2.49
N LEU A 132 -9.34 -14.70 3.38
CA LEU A 132 -8.88 -13.32 3.33
C LEU A 132 -8.01 -13.05 4.55
N PRO A 133 -6.69 -12.83 4.40
CA PRO A 133 -5.90 -12.21 5.46
C PRO A 133 -6.51 -10.86 5.83
N MET A 134 -6.61 -10.52 7.12
CA MET A 134 -7.17 -9.22 7.52
C MET A 134 -6.31 -8.04 7.06
N VAL A 135 -5.00 -8.26 6.98
CA VAL A 135 -4.03 -7.25 6.56
C VAL A 135 -3.04 -7.88 5.59
N THR A 136 -2.71 -7.19 4.50
CA THR A 136 -1.76 -7.67 3.50
C THR A 136 -0.97 -6.51 2.92
N GLU A 137 0.36 -6.65 2.89
CA GLU A 137 1.23 -5.75 2.16
C GLU A 137 1.26 -6.17 0.68
N LEU A 138 0.92 -5.24 -0.20
CA LEU A 138 0.94 -5.43 -1.64
C LEU A 138 1.95 -4.48 -2.28
N THR A 139 2.80 -5.02 -3.15
CA THR A 139 3.72 -4.24 -3.98
C THR A 139 3.23 -4.17 -5.41
N PHE A 140 3.17 -2.97 -5.94
CA PHE A 140 2.80 -2.68 -7.32
C PHE A 140 3.96 -2.04 -8.07
N LEU A 141 4.18 -2.50 -9.30
CA LEU A 141 5.15 -1.94 -10.24
C LEU A 141 4.41 -1.25 -11.39
N ARG A 142 4.84 -0.04 -11.75
CA ARG A 142 4.22 0.70 -12.87
C ARG A 142 4.31 -0.10 -14.17
N ASN A 143 3.23 -0.09 -14.95
CA ASN A 143 3.03 -0.97 -16.10
C ASN A 143 4.11 -0.81 -17.19
N ASP A 144 4.64 0.39 -17.39
CA ASP A 144 5.76 0.66 -18.33
C ASP A 144 7.08 -0.03 -17.93
N ARG A 145 7.18 -0.56 -16.70
CA ARG A 145 8.36 -1.27 -16.18
C ARG A 145 8.18 -2.78 -16.11
N VAL A 146 7.01 -3.30 -16.42
CA VAL A 146 6.76 -4.73 -16.51
C VAL A 146 7.19 -5.21 -17.88
N SER A 147 8.17 -6.10 -17.93
CA SER A 147 8.61 -6.76 -19.17
C SER A 147 8.61 -8.27 -18.96
N SER A 148 8.02 -9.01 -19.90
CA SER A 148 7.93 -10.48 -19.86
C SER A 148 7.37 -11.05 -18.54
N PRO A 149 6.13 -10.70 -18.14
CA PRO A 149 5.56 -11.17 -16.87
C PRO A 149 5.43 -12.70 -16.85
N SER A 150 5.73 -13.30 -15.71
CA SER A 150 5.59 -14.73 -15.46
C SER A 150 5.24 -14.98 -13.99
N PHE A 151 4.54 -16.08 -13.71
CA PHE A 151 4.27 -16.49 -12.34
C PHE A 151 5.55 -16.83 -11.58
N THR A 152 5.59 -16.48 -10.29
CA THR A 152 6.67 -16.91 -9.40
C THR A 152 6.63 -18.43 -9.22
N LYS A 153 7.82 -19.03 -9.09
CA LYS A 153 8.00 -20.45 -8.76
C LYS A 153 8.32 -20.67 -7.28
N ILE A 154 8.65 -19.59 -6.57
CA ILE A 154 9.09 -19.61 -5.18
C ILE A 154 8.10 -18.76 -4.37
N SER A 155 7.45 -19.39 -3.39
CA SER A 155 6.53 -18.75 -2.46
C SER A 155 6.60 -19.52 -1.12
N PRO A 156 6.81 -18.86 0.03
CA PRO A 156 7.07 -17.42 0.18
C PRO A 156 8.38 -16.99 -0.48
N HIS A 157 8.52 -15.70 -0.78
CA HIS A 157 9.75 -15.17 -1.36
C HIS A 157 10.86 -15.15 -0.29
N PRO A 158 12.14 -15.42 -0.61
CA PRO A 158 13.20 -15.54 0.41
C PRO A 158 13.51 -14.27 1.20
N LEU A 159 13.03 -13.11 0.75
CA LEU A 159 13.15 -11.82 1.46
C LEU A 159 11.91 -11.48 2.29
N ASP A 160 10.86 -12.30 2.24
CA ASP A 160 9.66 -12.12 3.06
C ASP A 160 10.03 -12.24 4.52
N THR A 161 9.54 -11.30 5.32
CA THR A 161 9.81 -11.24 6.76
C THR A 161 8.50 -11.01 7.50
N ASP A 162 8.24 -11.83 8.52
CA ASP A 162 7.11 -11.64 9.41
C ASP A 162 7.23 -10.31 10.17
N ASN A 163 6.12 -9.59 10.27
CA ASN A 163 6.06 -8.32 10.98
C ASN A 163 6.14 -8.50 12.50
N THR A 164 5.40 -9.47 13.05
CA THR A 164 5.32 -9.73 14.49
C THR A 164 6.10 -10.98 14.87
N GLN A 165 7.27 -10.81 15.51
CA GLN A 165 8.18 -11.90 15.87
C GLN A 165 7.57 -12.99 16.76
N ASN A 166 6.60 -12.63 17.62
CA ASN A 166 5.98 -13.55 18.58
C ASN A 166 4.67 -14.18 18.07
N LYS A 167 4.35 -14.02 16.79
CA LYS A 167 3.19 -14.64 16.13
C LYS A 167 3.66 -15.60 15.05
N PRO A 168 2.91 -16.69 14.78
CA PRO A 168 3.24 -17.59 13.68
C PRO A 168 3.19 -16.84 12.34
N SER A 169 3.97 -17.29 11.36
CA SER A 169 3.89 -16.77 10.00
C SER A 169 2.51 -17.02 9.40
N LEU A 170 1.98 -16.06 8.63
CA LEU A 170 0.71 -16.19 7.94
C LEU A 170 0.95 -16.45 6.45
N PRO A 171 0.82 -17.70 5.97
CA PRO A 171 1.06 -18.00 4.57
C PRO A 171 -0.02 -17.40 3.67
N LEU A 172 0.36 -17.03 2.45
CA LEU A 172 -0.60 -16.60 1.43
C LEU A 172 -1.63 -17.72 1.16
N PRO A 173 -2.94 -17.45 1.28
CA PRO A 173 -3.94 -18.48 1.02
C PRO A 173 -3.98 -18.90 -0.44
N LYS A 174 -4.19 -20.20 -0.68
CA LYS A 174 -4.19 -20.81 -2.02
C LYS A 174 -5.13 -20.15 -3.01
N CYS A 175 -6.28 -19.64 -2.57
CA CYS A 175 -7.26 -18.96 -3.43
C CYS A 175 -6.72 -17.69 -4.10
N TRP A 176 -5.58 -17.14 -3.66
CA TRP A 176 -4.95 -15.95 -4.23
C TRP A 176 -4.02 -16.22 -5.42
N TYR A 177 -3.52 -17.44 -5.58
CA TYR A 177 -2.55 -17.80 -6.62
C TYR A 177 -2.83 -19.14 -7.32
N SER A 178 -3.80 -19.90 -6.83
CA SER A 178 -4.25 -21.16 -7.40
C SER A 178 -5.79 -21.18 -7.50
N GLY A 179 -6.32 -20.28 -8.34
CA GLY A 179 -7.70 -20.37 -8.80
C GLY A 179 -7.82 -21.31 -10.00
N LYS A 180 -8.94 -22.04 -10.09
CA LYS A 180 -9.23 -23.06 -11.12
C LYS A 180 -9.04 -22.57 -12.56
#